data_AF-A0A103YHK6-F1
#
_entry.id   AF-A0A103YHK6-F1
#
_cell.length_a   1.000
_cell.length_b   1.000
_cell.length_c   1.000
_cell.angle_alpha   90.00
_cell.angle_beta   90.00
_cell.angle_gamma   90.00
#
_symmetry.space_group_name_H-M   'P 1'
#
loop_
_entity.id
_entity.type
_entity.pdbx_description
1 polymer ?
#
loop_
_entity_poly.entity_id
_entity_poly.type
_entity_poly.pdbx_seq_one_letter_code
_entity_poly.pdbx_strand_id
1 'polypeptide(L)'
;MATTFPPLMILFLISSLSLLTINATSSPSHHQNPDSIVDEVNDSINNSSRRNLGYLSCGTGNPIDDCWRCDSNWASNRQRLADCAIGFGKNAIGGRNGQIYVVTDPGNDNPVNPVPGTLRHAVIQDVPLWIIFKRDMVIQLRQELVMNSFKTIDGRGVNVHIGNGPCITIHYATNIIIHGIHIHDCKQAGNGNIRNSPHHSGWWTQSDGDGISIFASQHVWVDHCSLCRHGYFHVVNNDYTHWEMYAIGGKSEWKNWNWRSEGDLMLNGAYFRESGRGSASTYARASSLSGRPSTLVAGMTRAAGALICRKGSHC
;
A
#
# COMPACT_ATOMS: atom_id res chain seq x y z
N MET A 1 -69.58 -42.10 -21.30
CA MET A 1 -68.20 -41.94 -21.79
C MET A 1 -67.31 -41.85 -20.56
N ALA A 2 -66.66 -42.90 -20.00
CA ALA A 2 -65.93 -44.01 -20.61
C ALA A 2 -64.98 -43.45 -21.70
N THR A 3 -63.65 -43.45 -21.59
CA THR A 3 -62.77 -44.55 -21.17
C THR A 3 -61.31 -44.06 -21.00
N THR A 4 -60.65 -44.52 -19.94
CA THR A 4 -59.29 -45.10 -19.87
C THR A 4 -58.20 -44.77 -20.92
N PHE A 5 -56.99 -44.40 -20.46
CA PHE A 5 -55.73 -44.55 -21.20
C PHE A 5 -54.85 -45.66 -20.58
N PRO A 6 -54.42 -46.67 -21.37
CA PRO A 6 -53.32 -47.58 -21.05
C PRO A 6 -52.04 -47.30 -21.88
N PRO A 7 -50.92 -48.02 -21.65
CA PRO A 7 -49.56 -47.51 -21.84
C PRO A 7 -48.73 -48.21 -22.94
N LEU A 8 -47.46 -47.77 -23.07
CA LEU A 8 -46.30 -48.36 -23.77
C LEU A 8 -46.29 -48.43 -25.31
N MET A 9 -45.33 -47.73 -25.92
CA MET A 9 -44.41 -48.35 -26.86
C MET A 9 -43.07 -47.60 -26.91
N ILE A 10 -42.01 -48.33 -26.56
CA ILE A 10 -40.60 -47.98 -26.67
C ILE A 10 -40.20 -48.09 -28.15
N LEU A 11 -39.62 -47.04 -28.73
CA LEU A 11 -38.84 -47.14 -29.96
C LEU A 11 -37.37 -46.81 -29.64
N PHE A 12 -36.53 -47.83 -29.77
CA PHE A 12 -35.08 -47.73 -29.77
C PHE A 12 -34.62 -46.99 -31.04
N LEU A 13 -33.98 -45.84 -30.88
CA LEU A 13 -33.06 -45.29 -31.88
C LEU A 13 -31.65 -45.38 -31.29
N ILE A 14 -30.94 -46.39 -31.75
CA ILE A 14 -29.51 -46.58 -31.53
C ILE A 14 -28.81 -45.56 -32.43
N SER A 15 -28.34 -44.45 -31.87
CA SER A 15 -27.26 -43.69 -32.47
C SER A 15 -26.06 -43.71 -31.53
N SER A 16 -24.94 -44.14 -32.10
CA SER A 16 -23.65 -44.34 -31.46
C SER A 16 -23.20 -43.08 -30.72
N LEU A 17 -23.29 -43.09 -29.39
CA LEU A 17 -22.50 -42.21 -28.54
C LEU A 17 -21.03 -42.63 -28.72
N SER A 18 -20.28 -41.86 -29.50
CA SER A 18 -18.83 -41.85 -29.35
C SER A 18 -18.52 -41.38 -27.94
N LEU A 19 -18.11 -42.32 -27.09
CA LEU A 19 -17.44 -42.01 -25.84
C LEU A 19 -16.12 -41.31 -26.18
N LEU A 20 -16.18 -39.99 -26.34
CA LEU A 20 -15.04 -39.13 -26.03
C LEU A 20 -14.82 -39.30 -24.53
N THR A 21 -13.84 -40.12 -24.18
CA THR A 21 -13.23 -40.12 -22.86
C THR A 21 -12.76 -38.69 -22.60
N ILE A 22 -13.53 -37.95 -21.81
CA ILE A 22 -13.01 -36.78 -21.12
C ILE A 22 -11.99 -37.36 -20.15
N ASN A 23 -10.72 -37.36 -20.55
CA ASN A 23 -9.63 -37.41 -19.61
C ASN A 23 -9.83 -36.20 -18.70
N ALA A 24 -10.44 -36.42 -17.54
CA ALA A 24 -10.33 -35.51 -16.43
C ALA A 24 -8.84 -35.45 -16.09
N THR A 25 -8.12 -34.51 -16.70
CA THR A 25 -6.87 -34.03 -16.14
C THR A 25 -7.25 -33.48 -14.78
N SER A 26 -6.99 -34.27 -13.75
CA SER A 26 -6.92 -33.79 -12.40
C SER A 26 -5.98 -32.59 -12.42
N SER A 27 -6.56 -31.39 -12.32
CA SER A 27 -5.76 -30.21 -12.02
C SER A 27 -5.06 -30.53 -10.71
N PRO A 28 -3.71 -30.52 -10.65
CA PRO A 28 -3.05 -30.67 -9.39
C PRO A 28 -3.47 -29.44 -8.59
N SER A 29 -4.27 -29.66 -7.55
CA SER A 29 -4.39 -28.73 -6.44
C SER A 29 -3.00 -28.66 -5.80
N HIS A 30 -2.13 -27.86 -6.42
CA HIS A 30 -0.83 -27.51 -5.87
C HIS A 30 -1.11 -26.64 -4.65
N HIS A 31 -1.40 -27.30 -3.53
CA HIS A 31 -1.22 -26.75 -2.20
C HIS A 31 0.30 -26.60 -2.04
N GLN A 32 0.86 -25.54 -2.63
CA GLN A 32 2.24 -25.19 -2.38
C GLN A 32 2.37 -24.87 -0.89
N ASN A 33 3.35 -25.49 -0.25
CA ASN A 33 3.66 -25.24 1.15
C ASN A 33 3.98 -23.73 1.30
N PRO A 34 3.27 -22.98 2.16
CA PRO A 34 3.55 -21.57 2.40
C PRO A 34 5.04 -21.28 2.64
N ASP A 35 5.74 -22.16 3.36
CA ASP A 35 7.18 -22.02 3.63
C ASP A 35 8.02 -22.06 2.34
N SER A 36 7.65 -22.91 1.37
CA SER A 36 8.38 -23.00 0.09
C SER A 36 8.20 -21.76 -0.79
N ILE A 37 7.05 -21.09 -0.70
CA ILE A 37 6.78 -19.82 -1.39
C ILE A 37 7.57 -18.69 -0.75
N VAL A 38 7.62 -18.71 0.59
CA VAL A 38 8.42 -17.79 1.39
C VAL A 38 9.90 -17.92 1.06
N ASP A 39 10.39 -19.14 0.94
CA ASP A 39 11.78 -19.43 0.58
C ASP A 39 12.09 -18.97 -0.85
N GLU A 40 11.19 -19.20 -1.82
CA GLU A 40 11.33 -18.69 -3.20
C GLU A 40 11.39 -17.15 -3.25
N VAL A 41 10.55 -16.49 -2.44
CA VAL A 41 10.55 -15.04 -2.30
C VAL A 41 11.82 -14.53 -1.63
N ASN A 42 12.24 -15.15 -0.52
CA ASN A 42 13.49 -14.83 0.16
C ASN A 42 14.69 -15.05 -0.76
N ASP A 43 14.67 -16.11 -1.58
CA ASP A 43 15.69 -16.40 -2.58
C ASP A 43 15.64 -15.41 -3.74
N SER A 44 14.48 -14.90 -4.14
CA SER A 44 14.38 -13.82 -5.13
C SER A 44 14.96 -12.50 -4.61
N ILE A 45 14.73 -12.18 -3.33
CA ILE A 45 15.31 -11.02 -2.64
C ILE A 45 16.81 -11.22 -2.47
N ASN A 46 17.26 -12.40 -2.04
CA ASN A 46 18.68 -12.72 -1.86
C ASN A 46 19.43 -12.84 -3.20
N ASN A 47 18.80 -13.29 -4.28
CA ASN A 47 19.42 -13.38 -5.62
C ASN A 47 19.47 -12.02 -6.32
N SER A 48 18.48 -11.15 -6.12
CA SER A 48 18.58 -9.74 -6.52
C SER A 48 19.67 -9.01 -5.72
N SER A 49 19.88 -9.41 -4.46
CA SER A 49 21.00 -8.96 -3.62
C SER A 49 22.38 -9.50 -4.06
N ARG A 50 22.46 -10.76 -4.51
CA ARG A 50 23.72 -11.42 -4.93
C ARG A 50 24.23 -10.93 -6.29
N ARG A 51 23.36 -10.44 -7.17
CA ARG A 51 23.78 -9.83 -8.45
C ARG A 51 24.33 -8.42 -8.30
N ASN A 52 24.27 -7.83 -7.10
CA ASN A 52 24.82 -6.50 -6.83
C ASN A 52 25.45 -6.50 -5.43
N LEU A 53 26.76 -6.76 -5.36
CA LEU A 53 27.60 -6.92 -4.16
C LEU A 53 27.50 -5.81 -3.07
N GLY A 54 26.67 -4.78 -3.27
CA GLY A 54 26.41 -3.69 -2.32
C GLY A 54 25.16 -3.84 -1.44
N TYR A 55 24.31 -4.86 -1.62
CA TYR A 55 23.02 -4.98 -0.89
C TYR A 55 23.17 -5.21 0.63
N LEU A 56 24.33 -5.63 1.13
CA LEU A 56 24.59 -5.88 2.57
C LEU A 56 25.26 -4.69 3.29
N SER A 57 25.38 -3.51 2.66
CA SER A 57 26.30 -2.45 3.12
C SER A 57 25.69 -1.33 3.96
N CYS A 58 24.35 -1.19 4.08
CA CYS A 58 23.71 -0.15 4.92
C CYS A 58 23.19 -0.68 6.27
N GLY A 59 23.11 -2.00 6.45
CA GLY A 59 23.00 -2.64 7.76
C GLY A 59 21.75 -2.29 8.59
N THR A 60 20.65 -1.84 7.98
CA THR A 60 19.39 -1.61 8.72
C THR A 60 18.67 -2.93 9.02
N GLY A 61 18.87 -3.94 8.18
CA GLY A 61 18.19 -5.23 8.26
C GLY A 61 16.76 -5.18 7.69
N ASN A 62 16.33 -4.01 7.19
CA ASN A 62 15.05 -3.81 6.53
C ASN A 62 15.26 -3.84 4.99
N PRO A 63 14.67 -4.83 4.27
CA PRO A 63 14.92 -5.02 2.85
C PRO A 63 14.39 -3.88 1.95
N ILE A 64 13.39 -3.13 2.40
CA ILE A 64 12.88 -1.95 1.67
C ILE A 64 13.92 -0.84 1.73
N ASP A 65 14.39 -0.53 2.93
CA ASP A 65 15.40 0.50 3.20
C ASP A 65 16.72 0.17 2.52
N ASP A 66 17.24 -1.05 2.74
CA ASP A 66 18.52 -1.51 2.22
C ASP A 66 18.56 -1.49 0.67
N CYS A 67 17.40 -1.55 0.00
CA CYS A 67 17.29 -1.45 -1.46
C CYS A 67 17.69 -0.08 -2.04
N TRP A 68 17.46 1.02 -1.32
CA TRP A 68 17.71 2.39 -1.84
C TRP A 68 18.56 3.28 -0.93
N ARG A 69 18.51 3.12 0.40
CA ARG A 69 19.22 3.98 1.37
C ARG A 69 20.73 3.90 1.24
N CYS A 70 21.23 2.75 0.80
CA CYS A 70 22.63 2.52 0.46
C CYS A 70 23.18 3.44 -0.64
N ASP A 71 22.33 4.08 -1.44
CA ASP A 71 22.78 4.93 -2.53
C ASP A 71 23.08 6.35 -2.01
N SER A 72 24.36 6.72 -1.85
CA SER A 72 24.74 8.08 -1.47
C SER A 72 24.34 9.14 -2.53
N ASN A 73 24.04 8.69 -3.75
CA ASN A 73 23.52 9.49 -4.85
C ASN A 73 22.00 9.35 -5.01
N TRP A 74 21.26 8.91 -3.98
CA TRP A 74 19.80 8.80 -3.98
C TRP A 74 19.11 10.07 -4.51
N ALA A 75 19.70 11.25 -4.30
CA ALA A 75 19.13 12.52 -4.74
C ALA A 75 19.14 12.69 -6.27
N SER A 76 20.11 12.09 -6.96
CA SER A 76 20.18 12.01 -8.42
C SER A 76 19.42 10.80 -8.95
N ASN A 77 19.35 9.72 -8.16
CA ASN A 77 18.66 8.46 -8.48
C ASN A 77 17.30 8.32 -7.78
N ARG A 78 16.58 9.43 -7.54
CA ARG A 78 15.40 9.45 -6.65
C ARG A 78 14.37 8.38 -6.99
N GLN A 79 14.14 8.20 -8.28
CA GLN A 79 13.11 7.32 -8.80
C GLN A 79 13.41 5.83 -8.58
N ARG A 80 14.66 5.46 -8.22
CA ARG A 80 15.03 4.09 -7.82
C ARG A 80 14.23 3.58 -6.63
N LEU A 81 13.75 4.47 -5.76
CA LEU A 81 12.87 4.12 -4.65
C LEU A 81 11.68 3.26 -5.11
N ALA A 82 11.12 3.52 -6.29
CA ALA A 82 9.95 2.81 -6.82
C ALA A 82 10.21 1.31 -7.12
N ASP A 83 11.47 0.84 -7.09
CA ASP A 83 11.82 -0.58 -7.22
C ASP A 83 11.84 -1.32 -5.87
N CYS A 84 11.71 -0.61 -4.76
CA CYS A 84 12.01 -1.14 -3.42
C CYS A 84 10.77 -1.53 -2.62
N ALA A 85 9.57 -1.29 -3.14
CA ALA A 85 8.33 -1.64 -2.49
C ALA A 85 8.17 -3.16 -2.36
N ILE A 86 7.72 -3.62 -1.19
CA ILE A 86 7.44 -5.03 -0.90
C ILE A 86 5.97 -5.16 -0.44
N GLY A 87 5.37 -6.34 -0.57
CA GLY A 87 3.99 -6.61 -0.17
C GLY A 87 2.95 -6.28 -1.24
N PHE A 88 1.71 -6.11 -0.82
CA PHE A 88 0.58 -5.83 -1.72
C PHE A 88 0.76 -4.54 -2.53
N GLY A 89 1.50 -3.57 -1.98
CA GLY A 89 1.83 -2.31 -2.63
C GLY A 89 3.01 -2.37 -3.60
N LYS A 90 3.69 -3.52 -3.77
CA LYS A 90 4.98 -3.61 -4.50
C LYS A 90 4.95 -3.10 -5.95
N ASN A 91 3.79 -3.15 -6.59
CA ASN A 91 3.60 -2.71 -7.96
C ASN A 91 3.36 -1.19 -8.08
N ALA A 92 3.33 -0.44 -6.98
CA ALA A 92 3.19 1.01 -6.99
C ALA A 92 4.44 1.66 -7.59
N ILE A 93 4.37 2.05 -8.87
CA ILE A 93 5.49 2.72 -9.55
C ILE A 93 5.50 4.24 -9.35
N GLY A 94 4.44 4.81 -8.77
CA GLY A 94 4.31 6.24 -8.55
C GLY A 94 4.46 7.05 -9.84
N GLY A 95 5.22 8.14 -9.77
CA GLY A 95 5.58 9.00 -10.90
C GLY A 95 6.88 8.60 -11.61
N ARG A 96 7.34 7.35 -11.48
CA ARG A 96 8.58 6.88 -12.13
C ARG A 96 8.54 7.10 -13.64
N ASN A 97 9.69 7.41 -14.23
CA ASN A 97 9.89 7.83 -15.63
C ASN A 97 9.20 9.15 -16.00
N GLY A 98 8.45 9.74 -15.07
CA GLY A 98 7.91 11.08 -15.16
C GLY A 98 8.96 12.15 -14.88
N GLN A 99 8.60 13.39 -15.17
CA GLN A 99 9.43 14.54 -14.86
C GLN A 99 9.44 14.82 -13.35
N ILE A 100 10.54 15.43 -12.89
CA ILE A 100 10.60 15.96 -11.53
C ILE A 100 9.80 17.27 -11.50
N TYR A 101 8.79 17.32 -10.64
CA TYR A 101 8.09 18.55 -10.31
C TYR A 101 8.60 19.10 -8.97
N VAL A 102 9.01 20.36 -8.92
CA VAL A 102 9.49 20.98 -7.68
C VAL A 102 8.43 21.91 -7.11
N VAL A 103 7.87 21.54 -5.96
CA VAL A 103 7.00 22.43 -5.18
C VAL A 103 7.83 23.56 -4.61
N THR A 104 7.43 24.79 -4.92
CA THR A 104 8.11 26.02 -4.50
C THR A 104 7.25 26.88 -3.59
N ASP A 105 5.94 26.65 -3.57
CA ASP A 105 4.95 27.46 -2.89
C ASP A 105 4.03 26.61 -1.98
N PRO A 106 4.09 26.82 -0.65
CA PRO A 106 3.24 26.12 0.30
C PRO A 106 1.90 26.81 0.66
N GLY A 107 1.69 28.07 0.26
CA GLY A 107 0.60 28.92 0.81
C GLY A 107 -0.59 29.15 -0.13
N ASN A 108 -0.37 29.14 -1.45
CA ASN A 108 -1.41 29.44 -2.45
C ASN A 108 -2.30 28.23 -2.80
N ASP A 109 -2.73 27.48 -1.78
CA ASP A 109 -3.64 26.36 -1.98
C ASP A 109 -5.01 26.85 -2.46
N ASN A 110 -5.41 26.42 -3.66
CA ASN A 110 -6.73 26.67 -4.22
C ASN A 110 -7.37 25.36 -4.69
N PRO A 111 -8.41 24.85 -4.00
CA PRO A 111 -9.02 23.55 -4.29
C PRO A 111 -9.54 23.38 -5.71
N VAL A 112 -9.90 24.47 -6.39
CA VAL A 112 -10.53 24.45 -7.72
C VAL A 112 -9.56 24.93 -8.81
N ASN A 113 -8.74 25.93 -8.52
CA ASN A 113 -7.83 26.56 -9.49
C ASN A 113 -6.39 26.61 -8.95
N PRO A 114 -5.74 25.46 -8.73
CA PRO A 114 -4.38 25.42 -8.21
C PRO A 114 -3.39 25.97 -9.24
N VAL A 115 -2.36 26.67 -8.77
CA VAL A 115 -1.36 27.34 -9.62
C VAL A 115 -0.04 26.55 -9.69
N PRO A 116 0.69 26.60 -10.81
CA PRO A 116 2.04 26.01 -10.89
C PRO A 116 2.95 26.48 -9.75
N GLY A 117 3.76 25.58 -9.22
CA GLY A 117 4.58 25.76 -8.01
C GLY A 117 3.95 25.18 -6.74
N THR A 118 2.65 24.93 -6.71
CA THR A 118 1.94 24.35 -5.55
C THR A 118 1.88 22.82 -5.61
N LEU A 119 1.77 22.17 -4.45
CA LEU A 119 1.56 20.73 -4.37
C LEU A 119 0.25 20.30 -5.05
N ARG A 120 -0.84 21.04 -4.86
CA ARG A 120 -2.14 20.72 -5.47
C ARG A 120 -2.09 20.74 -6.99
N HIS A 121 -1.39 21.70 -7.58
CA HIS A 121 -1.22 21.71 -9.02
C HIS A 121 -0.45 20.47 -9.49
N ALA A 122 0.61 20.08 -8.79
CA ALA A 122 1.44 18.94 -9.14
C ALA A 122 0.65 17.61 -9.15
N VAL A 123 -0.12 17.35 -8.09
CA VAL A 123 -0.75 16.03 -7.90
C VAL A 123 -1.92 15.77 -8.85
N ILE A 124 -2.51 16.80 -9.45
CA ILE A 124 -3.65 16.63 -10.36
C ILE A 124 -3.24 16.40 -11.81
N GLN A 125 -1.98 16.62 -12.21
CA GLN A 125 -1.57 16.55 -13.62
C GLN A 125 -1.82 15.16 -14.24
N ASP A 126 -2.10 15.09 -15.54
CA ASP A 126 -2.36 13.81 -16.22
C ASP A 126 -1.07 13.01 -16.47
N VAL A 127 0.08 13.68 -16.52
CA VAL A 127 1.38 13.03 -16.73
C VAL A 127 1.92 12.45 -15.42
N PRO A 128 2.74 11.38 -15.49
CA PRO A 128 3.48 10.90 -14.32
C PRO A 128 4.41 11.99 -13.78
N LEU A 129 4.39 12.22 -12.46
CA LEU A 129 5.25 13.22 -11.82
C LEU A 129 5.90 12.69 -10.56
N TRP A 130 7.22 12.89 -10.47
CA TRP A 130 7.99 12.72 -9.25
C TRP A 130 8.09 14.07 -8.53
N ILE A 131 7.24 14.27 -7.54
CA ILE A 131 7.05 15.57 -6.87
C ILE A 131 8.02 15.66 -5.70
N ILE A 132 8.89 16.67 -5.74
CA ILE A 132 9.84 17.00 -4.68
C ILE A 132 9.61 18.43 -4.19
N PHE A 133 10.32 18.81 -3.15
CA PHE A 133 10.13 20.08 -2.46
C PHE A 133 11.42 20.89 -2.47
N LYS A 134 11.32 22.18 -2.79
CA LYS A 134 12.48 23.07 -2.93
C LYS A 134 13.22 23.30 -1.60
N ARG A 135 12.47 23.33 -0.50
CA ARG A 135 12.91 23.68 0.86
C ARG A 135 11.93 23.10 1.86
N ASP A 136 12.30 23.18 3.13
CA ASP A 136 11.40 22.88 4.24
C ASP A 136 10.12 23.73 4.12
N MET A 137 8.97 23.08 4.32
CA MET A 137 7.69 23.76 4.22
C MET A 137 6.59 23.08 5.02
N VAL A 138 5.67 23.93 5.49
CA VAL A 138 4.41 23.53 6.10
C VAL A 138 3.29 23.91 5.13
N ILE A 139 2.56 22.91 4.65
CA ILE A 139 1.47 23.05 3.68
C ILE A 139 0.17 22.86 4.44
N GLN A 140 -0.61 23.93 4.53
CA GLN A 140 -1.97 23.87 5.06
C GLN A 140 -2.95 23.89 3.89
N LEU A 141 -3.65 22.77 3.71
CA LEU A 141 -4.64 22.62 2.65
C LEU A 141 -5.97 23.26 3.08
N ARG A 142 -6.73 23.78 2.11
CA ARG A 142 -8.08 24.35 2.34
C ARG A 142 -9.20 23.32 2.18
N GLN A 143 -8.94 22.29 1.40
CA GLN A 143 -9.81 21.13 1.12
C GLN A 143 -8.92 19.90 0.96
N GLU A 144 -9.48 18.69 0.95
CA GLU A 144 -8.70 17.48 0.74
C GLU A 144 -7.84 17.56 -0.52
N LEU A 145 -6.61 17.06 -0.44
CA LEU A 145 -5.69 16.97 -1.56
C LEU A 145 -6.01 15.69 -2.36
N VAL A 146 -7.02 15.79 -3.21
CA VAL A 146 -7.37 14.72 -4.16
C VAL A 146 -6.35 14.69 -5.29
N MET A 147 -5.77 13.54 -5.55
CA MET A 147 -4.70 13.36 -6.54
C MET A 147 -5.08 12.44 -7.70
N ASN A 148 -4.44 12.68 -8.85
CA ASN A 148 -4.53 11.85 -10.04
C ASN A 148 -3.50 10.69 -9.96
N SER A 149 -3.64 9.69 -10.84
CA SER A 149 -2.77 8.52 -10.91
C SER A 149 -1.31 8.87 -11.27
N PHE A 150 -0.38 7.94 -11.02
CA PHE A 150 1.04 8.06 -11.37
C PHE A 150 1.75 9.25 -10.71
N LYS A 151 1.63 9.34 -9.39
CA LYS A 151 2.26 10.42 -8.60
C LYS A 151 3.16 9.84 -7.53
N THR A 152 4.33 10.44 -7.38
CA THR A 152 5.15 10.27 -6.19
C THR A 152 5.22 11.59 -5.45
N ILE A 153 4.89 11.62 -4.16
CA ILE A 153 5.27 12.70 -3.25
C ILE A 153 6.53 12.23 -2.50
N ASP A 154 7.67 12.87 -2.73
CA ASP A 154 8.97 12.51 -2.16
C ASP A 154 9.53 13.66 -1.34
N GLY A 155 9.41 13.56 -0.02
CA GLY A 155 9.91 14.54 0.95
C GLY A 155 11.42 14.49 1.19
N ARG A 156 12.16 13.51 0.65
CA ARG A 156 13.59 13.34 0.97
C ARG A 156 14.41 14.57 0.61
N GLY A 157 15.22 15.01 1.57
CA GLY A 157 16.17 16.13 1.42
C GLY A 157 15.70 17.44 2.04
N VAL A 158 14.46 17.50 2.50
CA VAL A 158 13.86 18.65 3.19
C VAL A 158 12.82 18.17 4.19
N ASN A 159 12.36 19.04 5.09
CA ASN A 159 11.30 18.72 6.04
C ASN A 159 9.94 19.26 5.56
N VAL A 160 9.02 18.34 5.22
CA VAL A 160 7.70 18.68 4.66
C VAL A 160 6.61 18.23 5.60
N HIS A 161 5.78 19.19 5.99
CA HIS A 161 4.62 18.97 6.82
C HIS A 161 3.34 19.27 6.02
N ILE A 162 2.38 18.35 6.03
CA ILE A 162 1.00 18.57 5.60
C ILE A 162 0.13 18.47 6.85
N GLY A 163 -0.54 19.55 7.22
CA GLY A 163 -1.32 19.53 8.45
C GLY A 163 -2.06 20.82 8.75
N ASN A 164 -2.71 20.84 9.91
CA ASN A 164 -3.55 21.94 10.40
C ASN A 164 -4.78 22.26 9.52
N GLY A 165 -5.13 21.36 8.61
CA GLY A 165 -6.25 21.43 7.69
C GLY A 165 -6.58 20.02 7.17
N PRO A 166 -7.41 19.88 6.13
CA PRO A 166 -7.61 18.60 5.45
C PRO A 166 -6.30 18.03 4.92
N CYS A 167 -6.23 16.72 4.72
CA CYS A 167 -5.02 16.03 4.28
C CYS A 167 -5.25 15.31 2.94
N ILE A 168 -4.71 14.11 2.73
CA ILE A 168 -4.57 13.50 1.41
C ILE A 168 -5.71 12.52 1.11
N THR A 169 -6.25 12.58 -0.11
CA THR A 169 -7.27 11.62 -0.58
C THR A 169 -6.84 10.99 -1.90
N ILE A 170 -6.81 9.65 -1.92
CA ILE A 170 -6.55 8.82 -3.09
C ILE A 170 -7.87 8.13 -3.47
N HIS A 171 -8.53 8.63 -4.51
CA HIS A 171 -9.89 8.23 -4.87
C HIS A 171 -9.96 7.85 -6.35
N TYR A 172 -10.25 6.57 -6.63
CA TYR A 172 -10.20 5.98 -7.98
C TYR A 172 -8.88 6.24 -8.73
N ALA A 173 -7.75 6.15 -8.01
CA ALA A 173 -6.43 6.38 -8.57
C ALA A 173 -5.55 5.12 -8.47
N THR A 174 -4.49 5.09 -9.27
CA THR A 174 -3.52 4.00 -9.29
C THR A 174 -2.09 4.51 -9.37
N ASN A 175 -1.13 3.69 -8.92
CA ASN A 175 0.30 3.99 -8.97
C ASN A 175 0.64 5.27 -8.21
N ILE A 176 0.46 5.23 -6.89
CA ILE A 176 0.78 6.34 -6.00
C ILE A 176 1.86 5.92 -5.03
N ILE A 177 2.87 6.77 -4.85
CA ILE A 177 3.86 6.66 -3.78
C ILE A 177 3.79 7.93 -2.92
N ILE A 178 3.65 7.79 -1.61
CA ILE A 178 3.77 8.90 -0.66
C ILE A 178 4.90 8.54 0.29
N HIS A 179 5.99 9.31 0.24
CA HIS A 179 7.24 8.97 0.91
C HIS A 179 7.89 10.16 1.62
N GLY A 180 8.31 9.96 2.86
CA GLY A 180 9.23 10.87 3.55
C GLY A 180 8.60 12.19 4.01
N ILE A 181 7.30 12.21 4.34
CA ILE A 181 6.60 13.44 4.76
C ILE A 181 5.92 13.30 6.13
N HIS A 182 5.70 14.42 6.79
CA HIS A 182 4.94 14.50 8.03
C HIS A 182 3.49 14.87 7.73
N ILE A 183 2.55 14.07 8.21
CA ILE A 183 1.10 14.29 8.06
C ILE A 183 0.49 14.28 9.46
N HIS A 184 -0.03 15.42 9.90
CA HIS A 184 -0.48 15.60 11.28
C HIS A 184 -1.55 16.68 11.39
N ASP A 185 -2.26 16.70 12.53
CA ASP A 185 -3.30 17.69 12.82
C ASP A 185 -4.32 17.84 11.67
N CYS A 186 -4.69 16.71 11.06
CA CYS A 186 -5.64 16.66 9.96
C CYS A 186 -7.04 16.98 10.48
N LYS A 187 -7.76 17.80 9.73
CA LYS A 187 -9.08 18.32 10.10
C LYS A 187 -10.08 18.05 9.01
N GLN A 188 -11.34 17.90 9.41
CA GLN A 188 -12.46 17.77 8.48
C GLN A 188 -12.51 18.96 7.53
N ALA A 189 -12.67 18.68 6.24
CA ALA A 189 -13.04 19.66 5.25
C ALA A 189 -14.56 19.77 5.19
N GLY A 190 -15.10 20.98 5.04
CA GLY A 190 -16.51 21.16 4.72
C GLY A 190 -16.81 20.88 3.24
N ASN A 191 -18.08 20.84 2.86
CA ASN A 191 -18.50 20.63 1.47
C ASN A 191 -17.87 21.66 0.52
N GLY A 192 -17.51 21.24 -0.69
CA GLY A 192 -16.97 22.15 -1.69
C GLY A 192 -16.55 21.47 -2.98
N ASN A 193 -16.24 22.29 -3.99
CA ASN A 193 -15.67 21.76 -5.21
C ASN A 193 -14.17 21.51 -5.05
N ILE A 194 -13.72 20.34 -5.48
CA ILE A 194 -12.31 19.95 -5.49
C ILE A 194 -11.94 19.48 -6.89
N ARG A 195 -10.82 20.01 -7.41
CA ARG A 195 -10.21 19.59 -8.66
C ARG A 195 -9.32 18.37 -8.42
N ASN A 196 -9.55 17.30 -9.19
CA ASN A 196 -8.78 16.05 -9.13
C ASN A 196 -8.01 15.76 -10.43
N SER A 197 -8.27 16.48 -11.52
CA SER A 197 -7.48 16.44 -12.76
C SER A 197 -7.43 17.83 -13.44
N PRO A 198 -6.61 18.05 -14.47
CA PRO A 198 -6.57 19.33 -15.18
C PRO A 198 -7.92 19.66 -15.84
N HIS A 199 -8.74 18.64 -16.09
CA HIS A 199 -9.99 18.75 -16.84
C HIS A 199 -11.25 18.58 -15.98
N HIS A 200 -11.12 18.14 -14.73
CA HIS A 200 -12.28 17.84 -13.89
C HIS A 200 -12.16 18.42 -12.46
N SER A 201 -13.24 19.08 -12.05
CA SER A 201 -13.52 19.43 -10.66
C SER A 201 -14.97 19.05 -10.35
N GLY A 202 -15.20 18.43 -9.21
CA GLY A 202 -16.53 17.97 -8.79
C GLY A 202 -16.86 18.40 -7.37
N TRP A 203 -18.12 18.20 -6.98
CA TRP A 203 -18.60 18.46 -5.62
C TRP A 203 -18.19 17.33 -4.67
N TRP A 204 -17.62 17.69 -3.53
CA TRP A 204 -17.23 16.79 -2.45
C TRP A 204 -18.00 17.13 -1.18
N THR A 205 -18.40 16.09 -0.47
CA THR A 205 -19.02 16.20 0.85
C THR A 205 -17.95 16.37 1.93
N GLN A 206 -18.42 16.64 3.15
CA GLN A 206 -17.58 16.72 4.34
C GLN A 206 -16.66 15.50 4.45
N SER A 207 -15.39 15.76 4.80
CA SER A 207 -14.42 14.71 5.04
C SER A 207 -14.26 14.37 6.52
N ASP A 208 -13.70 13.19 6.78
CA ASP A 208 -13.53 12.67 8.14
C ASP A 208 -12.31 13.25 8.86
N GLY A 209 -11.39 13.88 8.14
CA GLY A 209 -10.16 14.45 8.69
C GLY A 209 -9.02 13.44 8.83
N ASP A 210 -9.04 12.36 8.05
CA ASP A 210 -7.96 11.38 7.98
C ASP A 210 -6.66 11.98 7.45
N GLY A 211 -5.52 11.35 7.80
CA GLY A 211 -4.23 11.71 7.22
C GLY A 211 -4.11 11.35 5.73
N ILE A 212 -4.48 10.11 5.40
CA ILE A 212 -4.52 9.60 4.03
C ILE A 212 -5.75 8.70 3.90
N SER A 213 -6.74 9.12 3.11
CA SER A 213 -7.90 8.29 2.76
C SER A 213 -7.66 7.60 1.42
N ILE A 214 -7.85 6.28 1.35
CA ILE A 214 -7.67 5.49 0.13
C ILE A 214 -8.99 4.80 -0.21
N PHE A 215 -9.58 5.15 -1.35
CA PHE A 215 -10.87 4.63 -1.81
C PHE A 215 -10.80 4.14 -3.24
N ALA A 216 -11.29 2.91 -3.49
CA ALA A 216 -11.39 2.29 -4.82
C ALA A 216 -10.11 2.43 -5.66
N SER A 217 -8.94 2.27 -5.01
CA SER A 217 -7.62 2.54 -5.59
C SER A 217 -6.73 1.30 -5.51
N GLN A 218 -5.69 1.25 -6.34
CA GLN A 218 -4.76 0.11 -6.41
C GLN A 218 -3.32 0.57 -6.62
N HIS A 219 -2.34 -0.27 -6.28
CA HIS A 219 -0.92 0.06 -6.42
C HIS A 219 -0.56 1.38 -5.70
N VAL A 220 -0.84 1.42 -4.40
CA VAL A 220 -0.52 2.54 -3.52
C VAL A 220 0.54 2.09 -2.52
N TRP A 221 1.58 2.90 -2.34
CA TRP A 221 2.61 2.68 -1.33
C TRP A 221 2.81 3.95 -0.50
N VAL A 222 2.53 3.84 0.80
CA VAL A 222 2.81 4.87 1.80
C VAL A 222 4.00 4.40 2.60
N ASP A 223 5.08 5.17 2.59
CA ASP A 223 6.38 4.76 3.11
C ASP A 223 7.05 5.90 3.88
N HIS A 224 7.75 5.59 4.97
CA HIS A 224 8.46 6.61 5.76
C HIS A 224 7.66 7.91 5.97
N CYS A 225 6.38 7.79 6.34
CA CYS A 225 5.55 8.93 6.68
C CYS A 225 5.37 8.99 8.19
N SER A 226 5.46 10.18 8.77
CA SER A 226 5.10 10.40 10.17
C SER A 226 3.63 10.78 10.23
N LEU A 227 2.80 9.86 10.73
CA LEU A 227 1.34 10.01 10.77
C LEU A 227 0.84 10.23 12.21
N CYS A 228 -0.03 11.22 12.42
CA CYS A 228 -0.86 11.26 13.63
C CYS A 228 -2.07 10.31 13.46
N ARG A 229 -2.29 9.44 14.45
CA ARG A 229 -3.23 8.32 14.38
C ARG A 229 -4.68 8.75 14.45
N HIS A 230 -5.40 8.65 13.33
CA HIS A 230 -6.83 8.34 13.23
C HIS A 230 -7.02 7.48 11.96
N GLY A 231 -6.93 6.16 12.06
CA GLY A 231 -7.08 5.27 10.89
C GLY A 231 -6.57 3.84 11.11
N TYR A 232 -7.06 2.90 10.29
CA TYR A 232 -6.73 1.48 10.32
C TYR A 232 -5.75 1.12 9.20
N PHE A 233 -4.54 0.65 9.55
CA PHE A 233 -3.60 0.08 8.59
C PHE A 233 -3.27 -1.36 8.96
N HIS A 234 -3.19 -2.24 7.96
CA HIS A 234 -2.63 -3.59 8.09
C HIS A 234 -1.17 -3.54 7.65
N VAL A 235 -0.27 -3.90 8.56
CA VAL A 235 1.17 -3.75 8.36
C VAL A 235 1.86 -5.02 8.88
N VAL A 236 2.98 -5.42 8.27
CA VAL A 236 3.80 -6.57 8.69
C VAL A 236 5.07 -6.08 9.40
N ASN A 237 5.58 -6.84 10.38
CA ASN A 237 6.80 -6.51 11.16
C ASN A 237 6.75 -5.14 11.86
N ASN A 238 5.78 -4.94 12.74
CA ASN A 238 5.57 -3.67 13.45
C ASN A 238 6.03 -3.71 14.90
N ASP A 239 6.41 -2.54 15.40
CA ASP A 239 6.56 -2.28 16.83
C ASP A 239 5.39 -1.43 17.32
N TYR A 240 4.60 -1.96 18.25
CA TYR A 240 3.45 -1.29 18.85
C TYR A 240 3.77 -0.91 20.29
N THR A 241 3.92 0.39 20.54
CA THR A 241 4.10 0.93 21.89
C THR A 241 2.87 1.74 22.30
N HIS A 242 2.39 1.56 23.53
CA HIS A 242 1.28 2.33 24.14
C HIS A 242 -0.14 2.07 23.59
N TRP A 243 -0.41 0.85 23.10
CA TRP A 243 -1.77 0.47 22.71
C TRP A 243 -2.53 -0.10 23.91
N GLU A 244 -3.79 0.32 24.08
CA GLU A 244 -4.74 -0.29 25.02
C GLU A 244 -5.48 -1.46 24.33
N MET A 245 -6.75 -1.67 24.65
CA MET A 245 -7.58 -2.67 23.97
C MET A 245 -8.14 -2.12 22.66
N TYR A 246 -8.03 -2.89 21.58
CA TYR A 246 -8.82 -2.69 20.37
C TYR A 246 -9.58 -3.98 20.04
N ALA A 247 -10.86 -3.85 19.69
CA ALA A 247 -11.67 -4.96 19.23
C ALA A 247 -12.52 -4.49 18.03
N ILE A 248 -12.54 -5.27 16.96
CA ILE A 248 -13.40 -5.03 15.81
C ILE A 248 -14.52 -6.08 15.86
N GLY A 249 -15.76 -5.65 16.13
CA GLY A 249 -16.95 -6.50 16.10
C GLY A 249 -17.39 -7.12 17.44
N GLY A 250 -18.68 -7.47 17.54
CA GLY A 250 -19.27 -8.10 18.72
C GLY A 250 -18.76 -9.53 18.96
N LYS A 251 -18.78 -10.00 20.21
CA LYS A 251 -18.16 -11.29 20.63
C LYS A 251 -18.60 -12.55 19.86
N SER A 252 -19.75 -12.52 19.19
CA SER A 252 -20.29 -13.64 18.40
C SER A 252 -19.73 -13.73 16.98
N GLU A 253 -19.26 -12.63 16.41
CA GLU A 253 -18.89 -12.55 14.98
C GLU A 253 -17.40 -12.83 14.74
N TRP A 254 -16.51 -12.23 15.55
CA TRP A 254 -15.06 -12.34 15.35
C TRP A 254 -14.53 -13.78 15.47
N LYS A 255 -15.19 -14.65 16.24
CA LYS A 255 -14.76 -16.05 16.44
C LYS A 255 -14.73 -16.86 15.13
N ASN A 256 -15.49 -16.45 14.14
CA ASN A 256 -15.52 -17.08 12.82
C ASN A 256 -14.50 -16.47 11.86
N TRP A 257 -13.92 -15.31 12.19
CA TRP A 257 -12.89 -14.67 11.39
C TRP A 257 -11.56 -15.38 11.60
N ASN A 258 -10.73 -15.45 10.56
CA ASN A 258 -9.43 -16.10 10.63
C ASN A 258 -8.37 -15.11 11.16
N TRP A 259 -8.22 -15.05 12.48
CA TRP A 259 -7.27 -14.18 13.17
C TRP A 259 -6.12 -15.03 13.68
N ARG A 260 -4.89 -14.66 13.32
CA ARG A 260 -3.68 -15.46 13.57
C ARG A 260 -2.56 -14.57 14.10
N SER A 261 -1.73 -15.16 14.95
CA SER A 261 -0.51 -14.57 15.47
C SER A 261 0.61 -15.58 15.29
N GLU A 262 1.66 -15.18 14.57
CA GLU A 262 2.77 -16.07 14.22
C GLU A 262 4.08 -15.29 14.32
N GLY A 263 5.01 -15.76 15.16
CA GLY A 263 6.30 -15.10 15.36
C GLY A 263 6.27 -13.79 16.18
N ASP A 264 5.10 -13.40 16.72
CA ASP A 264 4.94 -12.18 17.51
C ASP A 264 5.58 -12.29 18.91
N LEU A 265 6.10 -11.17 19.41
CA LEU A 265 6.57 -11.03 20.79
C LEU A 265 5.60 -10.14 21.57
N MET A 266 4.95 -10.72 22.58
CA MET A 266 4.01 -10.01 23.45
C MET A 266 4.70 -9.68 24.78
N LEU A 267 4.68 -8.41 25.17
CA LEU A 267 5.30 -7.91 26.40
C LEU A 267 4.26 -7.23 27.30
N ASN A 268 4.55 -7.10 28.59
CA ASN A 268 3.75 -6.32 29.54
C ASN A 268 2.26 -6.71 29.61
N GLY A 269 1.95 -8.00 29.49
CA GLY A 269 0.57 -8.50 29.55
C GLY A 269 -0.20 -8.38 28.24
N ALA A 270 0.44 -7.93 27.15
CA ALA A 270 -0.14 -8.04 25.82
C ALA A 270 -0.44 -9.51 25.48
N TYR A 271 -1.53 -9.75 24.76
CA TYR A 271 -1.88 -11.06 24.25
C TYR A 271 -2.69 -10.93 22.97
N PHE A 272 -2.63 -11.94 22.12
CA PHE A 272 -3.48 -12.07 20.94
C PHE A 272 -4.44 -13.23 21.13
N ARG A 273 -5.69 -13.06 20.67
CA ARG A 273 -6.71 -14.12 20.74
C ARG A 273 -7.04 -14.61 19.34
N GLU A 274 -6.47 -15.74 18.97
CA GLU A 274 -6.70 -16.36 17.66
C GLU A 274 -8.13 -16.88 17.47
N SER A 275 -8.56 -16.99 16.21
CA SER A 275 -9.83 -17.56 15.80
C SER A 275 -9.82 -18.10 14.36
N GLY A 276 -10.89 -18.79 13.96
CA GLY A 276 -11.05 -19.34 12.62
C GLY A 276 -10.30 -20.66 12.37
N ARG A 277 -10.33 -21.16 11.13
CA ARG A 277 -9.94 -22.54 10.77
C ARG A 277 -8.49 -22.75 10.29
N GLY A 278 -7.72 -21.70 10.01
CA GLY A 278 -6.32 -21.80 9.55
C GLY A 278 -6.10 -21.00 8.26
N SER A 279 -4.87 -20.53 8.00
CA SER A 279 -4.56 -19.63 6.88
C SER A 279 -4.61 -20.32 5.50
N ALA A 280 -5.08 -19.60 4.49
CA ALA A 280 -4.98 -19.97 3.08
C ALA A 280 -3.61 -19.52 2.53
N SER A 281 -2.94 -20.39 1.76
CA SER A 281 -1.63 -20.15 1.13
C SER A 281 -1.58 -18.95 0.15
N THR A 282 -2.73 -18.32 -0.14
CA THR A 282 -2.89 -17.18 -1.04
C THR A 282 -2.23 -15.89 -0.54
N TYR A 283 -2.13 -15.68 0.78
CA TYR A 283 -1.54 -14.45 1.34
C TYR A 283 -0.01 -14.43 1.26
N ALA A 284 0.66 -15.59 1.32
CA ALA A 284 2.12 -15.70 1.32
C ALA A 284 2.78 -15.21 0.00
N ARG A 285 2.16 -15.46 -1.16
CA ARG A 285 2.66 -14.93 -2.45
C ARG A 285 2.49 -13.42 -2.56
N ALA A 286 1.44 -12.88 -1.96
CA ALA A 286 1.10 -11.48 -2.07
C ALA A 286 1.87 -10.61 -1.06
N SER A 287 2.20 -11.15 0.13
CA SER A 287 3.05 -10.48 1.12
C SER A 287 4.48 -10.25 0.61
N SER A 288 4.94 -11.04 -0.36
CA SER A 288 6.24 -10.87 -1.04
C SER A 288 7.46 -10.78 -0.11
N LEU A 289 7.28 -11.17 1.16
CA LEU A 289 8.28 -11.32 2.20
C LEU A 289 7.62 -12.07 3.36
N SER A 290 8.40 -12.89 4.07
CA SER A 290 7.98 -13.46 5.35
C SER A 290 8.21 -12.54 6.52
N GLY A 291 7.38 -12.71 7.55
CA GLY A 291 7.61 -12.11 8.85
C GLY A 291 9.03 -12.42 9.34
N ARG A 292 9.82 -11.38 9.63
CA ARG A 292 11.11 -11.55 10.32
C ARG A 292 10.89 -11.84 11.81
N PRO A 293 11.82 -12.56 12.47
CA PRO A 293 11.75 -12.79 13.92
C PRO A 293 11.54 -11.48 14.69
N SER A 294 10.66 -11.51 15.69
CA SER A 294 10.33 -10.36 16.53
C SER A 294 11.56 -9.68 17.18
N THR A 295 12.63 -10.43 17.43
CA THR A 295 13.91 -9.91 17.93
C THR A 295 14.58 -8.90 17.00
N LEU A 296 14.28 -8.93 15.70
CA LEU A 296 14.83 -8.00 14.71
C LEU A 296 13.96 -6.77 14.49
N VAL A 297 12.69 -6.80 14.90
CA VAL A 297 11.70 -5.74 14.60
C VAL A 297 12.19 -4.39 15.11
N ALA A 298 12.64 -4.29 16.37
CA ALA A 298 13.15 -3.03 16.93
C ALA A 298 14.36 -2.45 16.17
N GLY A 299 15.19 -3.30 15.56
CA GLY A 299 16.27 -2.87 14.69
C GLY A 299 15.75 -2.35 13.34
N MET A 300 14.86 -3.13 12.71
CA MET A 300 14.30 -2.86 11.39
C MET A 300 13.38 -1.64 11.35
N THR A 301 12.75 -1.28 12.47
CA THR A 301 11.83 -0.14 12.58
C THR A 301 12.47 1.10 13.22
N ARG A 302 13.78 1.05 13.57
CA ARG A 302 14.49 2.14 14.24
C ARG A 302 14.41 3.48 13.50
N ALA A 303 14.33 3.43 12.17
CA ALA A 303 14.24 4.60 11.30
C ALA A 303 12.81 4.88 10.78
N ALA A 304 11.78 4.32 11.43
CA ALA A 304 10.39 4.55 11.04
C ALA A 304 10.01 6.04 11.10
N GLY A 305 9.05 6.43 10.25
CA GLY A 305 8.64 7.82 10.07
C GLY A 305 9.44 8.55 8.99
N ALA A 306 9.19 9.84 8.86
CA ALA A 306 9.85 10.69 7.88
C ALA A 306 11.36 10.80 8.10
N LEU A 307 12.12 10.56 7.04
CA LEU A 307 13.57 10.47 7.06
C LEU A 307 14.24 11.83 6.87
N ILE A 308 15.36 12.04 7.57
CA ILE A 308 16.23 13.20 7.39
C ILE A 308 17.37 12.83 6.45
N CYS A 309 17.09 12.80 5.14
CA CYS A 309 18.10 12.53 4.12
C CYS A 309 18.95 13.77 3.81
N ARG A 310 20.27 13.61 3.66
CA ARG A 310 21.17 14.66 3.15
C ARG A 310 21.71 14.27 1.78
N LYS A 311 21.78 15.23 0.86
CA LYS A 311 22.33 14.99 -0.49
C LYS A 311 23.83 14.69 -0.38
N GLY A 312 24.30 13.70 -1.12
CA GLY A 312 25.71 13.29 -1.12
C GLY A 312 26.11 12.37 0.04
N SER A 313 25.16 11.95 0.87
CA SER A 313 25.34 10.89 1.87
C SER A 313 24.25 9.85 1.72
N HIS A 314 24.45 8.68 2.33
CA HIS A 314 23.36 7.76 2.59
C HIS A 314 22.24 8.50 3.32
N CYS A 315 21.00 8.18 2.96
CA CYS A 315 19.86 8.47 3.80
C CYS A 315 19.71 7.30 4.78
#